data_AF-A0A953EGC1-F1
#
_entry.id   AF-A0A953EGC1-F1
#
_cell.length_a   1.000
_cell.length_b   1.000
_cell.length_c   1.000
_cell.angle_alpha   90.00
_cell.angle_beta   90.00
_cell.angle_gamma   90.00
#
_symmetry.space_group_name_H-M   'P 1'
#
loop_
_entity.id
_entity.type
_entity.pdbx_description
1 polymer ?
#
loop_
_entity_poly.entity_id
_entity_poly.type
_entity_poly.pdbx_seq_one_letter_code
_entity_poly.pdbx_strand_id
1 'polypeptide(L)' 'PVRLPRAPLWPAALVAEGWARLTGKEPMLTLDGLRMAGQHMYFSSAKAERVLGHRARPWQEGVADAIAWFREAGYLP' A
#
# COMPACT_ATOMS: atom_id res chain seq x y z
N PRO A 1 3.03 -6.35 -15.71
CA PRO A 1 2.33 -6.46 -14.40
C PRO A 1 1.45 -7.72 -14.38
N VAL A 2 1.60 -8.56 -13.36
CA VAL A 2 0.76 -9.74 -13.16
C VAL A 2 -0.64 -9.28 -12.73
N ARG A 3 -1.68 -9.65 -13.48
CA ARG A 3 -3.07 -9.36 -13.11
C ARG A 3 -3.59 -10.54 -12.30
N LEU A 4 -3.83 -10.33 -11.00
CA LEU A 4 -4.41 -11.34 -10.14
C LEU A 4 -5.94 -11.37 -10.30
N PRO A 5 -6.57 -12.56 -10.39
CA PRO A 5 -8.01 -12.68 -10.38
C PRO A 5 -8.55 -12.20 -9.02
N ARG A 6 -9.52 -11.27 -9.02
CA ARG A 6 -10.03 -10.62 -7.79
C ARG A 6 -10.84 -11.56 -6.90
N ALA A 7 -11.61 -12.46 -7.51
CA ALA A 7 -12.52 -13.36 -6.80
C ALA A 7 -11.85 -14.22 -5.70
N PRO A 8 -10.72 -14.91 -5.95
CA PRO A 8 -10.05 -15.71 -4.91
C PRO A 8 -9.36 -14.87 -3.82
N LEU A 9 -9.11 -13.58 -4.03
CA LEU A 9 -8.46 -12.73 -3.02
C LEU A 9 -9.38 -12.48 -1.82
N TRP A 10 -10.69 -12.39 -2.01
CA TRP A 10 -11.66 -12.16 -0.94
C TRP A 10 -11.72 -13.27 0.13
N PRO A 11 -11.90 -14.56 -0.22
CA PRO A 11 -11.83 -15.63 0.76
C PRO A 11 -10.42 -15.77 1.37
N ALA A 12 -9.37 -15.51 0.60
CA ALA A 12 -8.00 -15.51 1.14
C ALA A 12 -7.80 -14.42 2.21
N ALA A 13 -8.34 -13.22 2.01
CA ALA A 13 -8.30 -12.14 2.98
C ALA A 13 -9.07 -12.49 4.26
N LEU A 14 -10.25 -13.13 4.15
CA LEU A 14 -11.01 -13.62 5.29
C LEU A 14 -10.21 -14.62 6.14
N VAL A 15 -9.54 -15.58 5.49
CA VAL A 15 -8.70 -16.56 6.18
C VAL A 15 -7.49 -15.90 6.83
N ALA A 16 -6.83 -14.97 6.13
CA ALA A 16 -5.67 -14.25 6.64
C ALA A 16 -6.02 -13.40 7.88
N GLU A 17 -7.14 -12.67 7.85
CA GLU A 17 -7.62 -11.90 8.99
C GLU A 17 -8.04 -12.80 10.16
N GLY A 18 -8.73 -13.91 9.89
CA GLY A 18 -9.08 -14.89 10.92
C GLY A 18 -7.85 -15.46 11.62
N TRP A 19 -6.81 -15.82 10.84
CA TRP A 19 -5.55 -16.31 11.36
C TRP A 19 -4.77 -15.24 12.14
N ALA A 20 -4.75 -14.01 11.65
CA ALA A 20 -4.16 -12.87 12.34
C ALA A 20 -4.80 -12.62 13.71
N ARG A 21 -6.14 -12.69 13.80
CA ARG A 21 -6.86 -12.55 15.08
C ARG A 21 -6.52 -13.65 16.08
N LEU A 22 -6.26 -14.86 15.61
CA LEU A 22 -5.87 -15.98 16.47
C LEU A 22 -4.39 -15.92 16.89
N THR A 23 -3.52 -15.45 16.02
CA THR A 23 -2.06 -15.46 16.23
C THR A 23 -1.50 -14.13 16.75
N GLY A 24 -2.30 -13.06 16.75
CA GLY A 24 -1.87 -11.71 17.06
C GLY A 24 -0.89 -11.10 16.04
N LYS A 25 -0.66 -11.76 14.90
CA LYS A 25 0.25 -11.29 13.84
C LYS A 25 -0.52 -10.44 12.84
N GLU A 26 0.12 -9.44 12.25
CA GLU A 26 -0.53 -8.59 11.26
C GLU A 26 -0.85 -9.37 9.96
N PRO A 27 -2.08 -9.28 9.44
CA PRO A 27 -2.45 -9.93 8.19
C PRO A 27 -1.83 -9.19 7.00
N MET A 28 -1.13 -9.91 6.13
CA MET A 28 -0.58 -9.33 4.89
C MET A 28 -1.68 -8.97 3.86
N LEU A 29 -2.88 -9.55 3.99
CA LEU A 29 -4.02 -9.33 3.11
C LEU A 29 -5.28 -9.12 3.94
N THR A 30 -5.95 -7.99 3.75
CA THR A 30 -7.18 -7.61 4.46
C THR A 30 -8.31 -7.33 3.48
N LEU A 31 -9.56 -7.51 3.94
CA LEU A 31 -10.76 -7.19 3.17
C LEU A 31 -10.83 -5.70 2.88
N ASP A 32 -10.50 -4.89 3.88
CA ASP A 32 -10.49 -3.44 3.71
C ASP A 32 -9.37 -2.98 2.79
N GLY A 33 -8.20 -3.62 2.85
CA GLY A 33 -7.11 -3.40 1.88
C GLY A 33 -7.55 -3.73 0.45
N LEU A 34 -8.27 -4.83 0.25
CA LEU A 34 -8.82 -5.19 -1.07
C LEU A 34 -9.89 -4.20 -1.55
N ARG A 35 -10.75 -3.69 -0.65
CA ARG A 35 -11.73 -2.64 -0.96
C ARG A 35 -11.04 -1.36 -1.41
N MET A 36 -10.03 -0.92 -0.66
CA MET A 36 -9.25 0.28 -0.96
C MET A 36 -8.51 0.16 -2.29
N ALA A 37 -7.85 -0.97 -2.55
CA ALA A 37 -7.14 -1.23 -3.80
C ALA A 37 -8.06 -1.26 -5.03
N GLY A 38 -9.36 -1.50 -4.84
CA GLY A 38 -10.36 -1.44 -5.90
C GLY A 38 -10.78 -0.03 -6.30
N GLN A 39 -10.41 1.00 -5.53
CA GLN A 39 -10.78 2.40 -5.77
C GLN A 39 -9.61 3.19 -6.40
N HIS A 40 -9.91 4.11 -7.30
CA HIS A 40 -8.92 5.07 -7.79
C HIS A 40 -8.72 6.18 -6.76
N MET A 41 -7.64 6.08 -5.99
CA MET A 41 -7.32 7.04 -4.93
C MET A 41 -6.59 8.26 -5.51
N TYR A 42 -7.35 9.31 -5.85
CA TYR A 42 -6.81 10.62 -6.25
C TYR A 42 -6.74 11.55 -5.05
N PHE A 43 -5.55 12.10 -4.80
CA PHE A 43 -5.32 13.06 -3.72
C PHE A 43 -4.78 14.38 -4.27
N SER A 44 -5.13 15.49 -3.61
CA SER A 44 -4.62 16.82 -3.93
C SER A 44 -3.90 17.42 -2.72
N SER A 45 -2.70 17.92 -2.94
CA SER A 45 -1.90 18.67 -1.96
C SER A 45 -2.29 20.15 -1.86
N ALA A 46 -3.25 20.63 -2.65
CA ALA A 46 -3.54 22.06 -2.80
C ALA A 46 -3.92 22.77 -1.48
N LYS A 47 -4.55 22.07 -0.53
CA LYS A 47 -4.81 22.65 0.80
C LYS A 47 -3.52 22.84 1.61
N ALA A 48 -2.65 21.84 1.59
CA ALA A 48 -1.37 21.89 2.31
C ALA A 48 -0.44 22.94 1.71
N GLU A 49 -0.41 23.08 0.39
CA GLU A 49 0.33 24.13 -0.31
C GLU A 49 -0.13 25.52 0.12
N ARG A 50 -1.44 25.77 0.12
CA ARG A 50 -2.00 27.09 0.46
C ARG A 50 -1.85 27.47 1.93
N VAL A 51 -2.06 26.51 2.84
CA VAL A 51 -2.15 26.80 4.29
C VAL A 51 -0.80 26.65 4.97
N LEU A 52 0.02 25.71 4.53
CA LEU A 52 1.27 25.34 5.21
C LEU A 52 2.52 25.70 4.40
N GLY A 53 2.37 26.25 3.18
CA GLY A 53 3.49 26.44 2.26
C GLY A 53 4.15 25.12 1.84
N HIS A 54 3.44 23.99 2.00
CA HIS A 54 3.97 22.67 1.69
C HIS A 54 4.27 22.56 0.20
N ARG A 55 5.41 21.97 -0.17
CA ARG A 55 5.77 21.71 -1.56
C ARG A 55 6.10 20.22 -1.71
N ALA A 56 5.15 19.48 -2.29
CA ALA A 56 5.36 18.07 -2.57
C ALA A 56 6.33 17.92 -3.75
N ARG A 57 7.33 17.05 -3.61
CA ARG A 57 8.14 16.60 -4.74
C ARG A 57 7.35 15.57 -5.58
N PRO A 58 7.72 15.33 -6.84
CA PRO A 58 7.14 14.26 -7.65
C PRO A 58 7.18 12.91 -6.92
N TRP A 59 6.06 12.18 -6.92
CA TRP A 59 5.94 10.91 -6.19
C TRP A 59 6.94 9.84 -6.66
N GLN A 60 7.37 9.92 -7.93
CA GLN A 60 8.33 9.01 -8.54
C GLN A 60 9.67 9.04 -7.81
N GLU A 61 10.11 10.21 -7.37
CA GLU A 61 11.34 10.34 -6.57
C GLU A 61 11.17 9.66 -5.21
N GLY A 62 9.99 9.75 -4.60
CA GLY A 62 9.59 8.98 -3.40
C GLY A 62 9.80 7.48 -3.56
N VAL A 63 9.27 6.95 -4.66
CA VAL A 63 9.37 5.52 -4.98
C VAL A 63 10.80 5.11 -5.28
N ALA A 64 11.56 5.93 -6.01
CA ALA A 64 12.96 5.66 -6.32
C ALA A 64 13.82 5.57 -5.06
N ASP A 65 13.69 6.53 -4.13
CA ASP A 65 14.42 6.53 -2.87
C ASP A 65 14.07 5.31 -2.01
N ALA A 66 12.79 4.94 -1.96
CA ALA A 66 12.36 3.74 -1.25
C ALA A 66 13.01 2.47 -1.84
N ILE A 67 12.99 2.30 -3.17
CA ILE A 67 13.62 1.15 -3.83
C ILE A 67 15.13 1.12 -3.57
N ALA A 68 15.80 2.27 -3.62
CA ALA A 68 17.23 2.39 -3.31
C ALA A 68 17.52 1.91 -1.88
N TRP A 69 16.73 2.36 -0.91
CA TRP A 69 16.84 1.90 0.48
C TRP A 69 16.62 0.39 0.62
N PHE A 70 15.61 -0.19 -0.05
CA PHE A 70 15.36 -1.63 -0.01
C PHE A 70 16.54 -2.45 -0.58
N ARG A 71 17.24 -1.93 -1.60
CA ARG A 71 18.46 -2.54 -2.14
C ARG A 71 19.62 -2.47 -1.15
N GLU A 72 19.85 -1.30 -0.55
CA GLU A 72 20.90 -1.09 0.45
C GLU A 72 20.70 -1.97 1.69
N ALA A 73 19.45 -2.15 2.12
CA ALA A 73 19.07 -3.00 3.25
C ALA A 73 19.08 -4.51 2.90
N GLY A 74 19.40 -4.89 1.65
CA GLY A 74 19.50 -6.28 1.22
C GLY A 74 18.17 -7.00 1.03
N TYR A 75 17.05 -6.28 0.99
CA TYR A 75 15.72 -6.83 0.73
C TYR A 75 15.43 -7.00 -0.76
N LEU A 76 16.15 -6.28 -1.63
CA LEU A 76 16.09 -6.41 -3.07
C LEU A 76 17.48 -6.72 -3.63
N PRO A 77 17.61 -7.65 -4.59
CA PRO A 77 18.86 -7.87 -5.32
C PRO A 77 19.20 -6.66 -6.20
#